data_AF-A0A0N1GSP1-F1
#
_entry.id   AF-A0A0N1GSP1-F1
#
_cell.length_a   1.000
_cell.length_b   1.000
_cell.length_c   1.000
_cell.angle_alpha   90.00
_cell.angle_beta   90.00
_cell.angle_gamma   90.00
#
_symmetry.space_group_name_H-M   'P 1'
#
loop_
_entity.id
_entity.type
_entity.pdbx_description
1 polymer ?
#
loop_
_entity_poly.entity_id
_entity_poly.type
_entity_poly.pdbx_seq_one_letter_code
_entity_poly.pdbx_strand_id
1 'polypeptide(L)' 'MASRRVFVKINGTRQYLWRADDQDGNVLDILVQSRRDAKAAKRFLAKLMKKQQRVPRVMVTDKLRWAAR' A
#
# COMPACT_ATOMS: atom_id res chain seq x y z
N MET A 1 6.89 8.01 5.58
CA MET A 1 6.10 6.81 5.25
C MET A 1 5.87 6.80 3.75
N ALA A 2 6.31 5.73 3.09
CA ALA A 2 6.06 5.46 1.69
C ALA A 2 5.06 4.30 1.56
N SER A 3 4.27 4.26 0.50
CA SER A 3 3.53 3.06 0.13
C SER A 3 3.89 2.65 -1.29
N ARG A 4 4.34 1.41 -1.46
CA ARG A 4 4.77 0.87 -2.75
C ARG A 4 3.81 -0.22 -3.19
N ARG A 5 3.47 -0.21 -4.49
CA ARG A 5 2.70 -1.28 -5.11
C ARG A 5 3.62 -2.21 -5.89
N VAL A 6 3.56 -3.50 -5.60
CA VAL A 6 4.26 -4.53 -6.37
C VAL A 6 3.27 -5.62 -6.82
N PHE A 7 3.65 -6.38 -7.85
CA PHE A 7 2.85 -7.50 -8.33
C PHE A 7 3.51 -8.80 -7.89
N VAL A 8 2.74 -9.69 -7.29
CA VAL A 8 3.22 -11.02 -6.90
C VAL A 8 2.33 -12.07 -7.54
N LYS A 9 2.93 -13.15 -8.05
CA LYS A 9 2.19 -14.27 -8.62
C LYS A 9 2.01 -15.32 -7.53
N ILE A 10 0.77 -15.54 -7.09
CA ILE A 10 0.42 -16.53 -6.07
C ILE A 10 -0.51 -17.55 -6.74
N ASN A 11 -0.15 -18.83 -6.71
CA ASN A 11 -0.91 -19.92 -7.35
C ASN A 11 -1.32 -19.60 -8.81
N GLY A 12 -0.37 -19.14 -9.62
CA GLY A 12 -0.63 -18.82 -11.03
C GLY A 12 -1.30 -17.46 -11.28
N THR A 13 -1.86 -16.82 -10.24
CA THR A 13 -2.65 -15.58 -10.37
C THR A 13 -1.84 -14.35 -9.96
N ARG A 14 -1.91 -13.27 -10.75
CA ARG A 14 -1.24 -11.99 -10.43
C ARG A 14 -2.06 -11.23 -9.39
N GLN A 15 -1.49 -11.06 -8.20
CA GLN A 15 -2.06 -10.29 -7.11
C GLN A 15 -1.36 -8.93 -7.00
N TYR A 16 -2.10 -7.92 -6.56
CA TYR A 16 -1.63 -6.59 -6.20
C TYR A 16 -1.18 -6.59 -4.75
N LEU A 17 0.09 -6.29 -4.51
CA LEU A 17 0.64 -6.09 -3.18
C LEU A 17 0.78 -4.59 -2.92
N TRP A 18 0.24 -4.12 -1.82
CA TRP A 18 0.51 -2.81 -1.27
C TRP A 18 1.37 -2.97 -0.04
N ARG A 19 2.50 -2.29 0.00
CA ARG A 19 3.41 -2.28 1.13
C ARG A 19 3.47 -0.88 1.67
N ALA A 20 3.39 -0.73 2.99
CA ALA A 20 3.69 0.53 3.66
C ALA A 20 5.06 0.40 4.31
N ASP A 21 5.94 1.35 4.03
CA ASP A 21 7.30 1.42 4.54
C ASP A 21 7.47 2.73 5.33
N ASP A 22 8.25 2.71 6.40
CA ASP A 22 8.61 3.92 7.14
C ASP A 22 9.71 4.71 6.43
N GLN A 23 10.26 5.71 7.11
CA GLN A 23 11.35 6.53 6.57
C GLN A 23 12.71 5.81 6.57
N ASP A 24 12.85 4.78 7.39
CA ASP A 24 14.07 3.99 7.58
C ASP A 24 14.07 2.74 6.67
N GLY A 25 13.00 2.54 5.89
CA GLY A 25 12.83 1.41 4.99
C GLY A 25 12.23 0.17 5.65
N ASN A 26 11.75 0.27 6.89
CA ASN A 26 11.08 -0.84 7.56
C ASN A 26 9.66 -1.00 7.04
N VAL A 27 9.29 -2.25 6.77
CA VAL A 27 7.94 -2.60 6.35
C VAL A 27 7.00 -2.52 7.53
N LEU A 28 6.07 -1.57 7.48
CA LEU A 28 5.07 -1.34 8.52
C LEU A 28 3.86 -2.25 8.37
N ASP A 29 3.39 -2.49 7.14
CA ASP A 29 2.25 -3.37 6.87
C ASP A 29 2.16 -3.76 5.38
N ILE A 30 1.48 -4.87 5.08
CA ILE A 30 1.32 -5.43 3.73
C ILE A 30 -0.14 -5.81 3.47
N LEU A 31 -0.70 -5.36 2.34
CA LEU A 31 -2.01 -5.77 1.82
C LEU A 31 -1.88 -6.46 0.47
N VAL A 32 -2.30 -7.73 0.38
CA VAL A 32 -2.42 -8.46 -0.88
C VAL A 32 -3.88 -8.42 -1.35
N GLN A 33 -4.10 -8.13 -2.63
CA GLN A 33 -5.43 -8.16 -3.24
C GLN A 33 -5.41 -8.83 -4.60
N SER A 34 -6.41 -9.66 -4.88
CA SER A 34 -6.54 -10.27 -6.21
C SER A 34 -7.03 -9.34 -7.30
N ARG A 35 -7.75 -8.29 -6.90
CA ARG A 35 -8.27 -7.26 -7.79
C ARG A 35 -7.83 -5.88 -7.32
N ARG A 36 -7.79 -4.92 -8.24
CA ARG A 36 -7.42 -3.54 -7.93
C ARG A 36 -8.59 -2.85 -7.21
N ASP A 37 -8.60 -2.89 -5.88
CA ASP A 37 -9.62 -2.24 -5.06
C ASP A 37 -9.00 -1.11 -4.21
N ALA A 38 -9.22 0.12 -4.68
CA ALA A 38 -8.74 1.32 -4.01
C ALA A 38 -9.43 1.59 -2.66
N LYS A 39 -10.66 1.12 -2.45
CA LYS A 39 -11.40 1.32 -1.19
C LYS A 39 -10.81 0.46 -0.09
N ALA A 40 -10.49 -0.79 -0.41
CA ALA A 40 -9.79 -1.69 0.51
C ALA A 40 -8.38 -1.18 0.84
N ALA A 41 -7.64 -0.66 -0.15
CA ALA A 41 -6.34 -0.03 0.09
C ALA A 41 -6.45 1.20 1.03
N LYS A 42 -7.46 2.06 0.83
CA LYS A 42 -7.74 3.21 1.73
C LYS A 42 -8.08 2.76 3.15
N ARG A 43 -8.92 1.73 3.31
CA ARG A 43 -9.29 1.18 4.63
C ARG A 43 -8.10 0.57 5.35
N PHE A 44 -7.28 -0.19 4.63
CA PHE A 44 -6.05 -0.76 5.14
C PHE A 44 -5.11 0.33 5.66
N LEU A 45 -4.89 1.36 4.86
CA LEU A 45 -4.05 2.49 5.23
C LEU A 45 -4.59 3.23 6.46
N ALA A 46 -5.91 3.47 6.53
CA ALA A 46 -6.54 4.09 7.70
C ALA A 46 -6.40 3.22 8.96
N LYS A 47 -6.47 1.90 8.84
CA LYS A 47 -6.25 0.96 9.94
C LYS A 47 -4.79 0.98 10.40
N LEU A 48 -3.86 1.03 9.46
CA LEU A 48 -2.44 1.17 9.76
C LEU A 48 -2.15 2.45 10.55
N MET A 49 -2.72 3.60 10.14
CA MET A 49 -2.57 4.86 10.88
C MET A 49 -3.06 4.76 12.32
N LYS A 50 -4.23 4.14 12.53
CA LYS A 50 -4.76 3.92 13.88
C LYS A 50 -3.83 3.03 14.70
N LYS A 51 -3.27 1.98 14.10
CA LYS A 51 -2.36 1.05 14.77
C LYS A 51 -1.04 1.72 15.16
N GLN A 52 -0.49 2.56 14.28
CA GLN A 52 0.75 3.26 14.54
C GLN A 52 0.61 4.42 15.53
N GLN A 53 -0.63 4.87 15.79
CA GLN A 53 -0.94 6.08 16.59
C GLN A 53 -0.16 7.33 16.16
N ARG A 54 0.37 7.30 14.93
CA ARG A 54 1.27 8.31 14.38
C ARG A 54 0.76 8.64 13.00
N VAL A 55 0.34 9.89 12.82
CA VAL A 55 -0.10 10.39 11.52
C VAL A 55 1.15 10.94 10.82
N PRO A 56 1.68 10.27 9.78
CA PRO A 56 2.80 10.81 9.03
C PRO A 56 2.34 12.08 8.31
N ARG A 57 3.16 13.13 8.44
CA ARG A 57 2.93 14.43 7.77
C ARG A 57 2.87 14.31 6.24
N VAL A 58 3.57 13.33 5.68
CA VAL A 58 3.66 13.07 4.23
C VAL A 58 3.57 11.57 3.99
N MET A 59 2.72 11.18 3.04
CA MET A 59 2.63 9.83 2.53
C MET A 59 2.95 9.83 1.04
N VAL A 60 4.04 9.16 0.67
CA VAL A 60 4.42 9.01 -0.72
C VAL A 60 3.86 7.69 -1.24
N THR A 61 2.79 7.75 -2.05
CA THR A 61 2.32 6.57 -2.77
C THR A 61 3.10 6.43 -4.07
N ASP A 62 3.85 5.36 -4.25
CA ASP A 62 4.60 5.11 -5.48
C ASP A 62 3.65 5.04 -6.68
N LYS A 63 4.01 5.76 -7.74
CA LYS A 63 3.15 6.29 -8.81
C LYS A 63 2.06 5.31 -9.24
N LEU A 64 0.84 5.64 -8.81
CA LEU A 64 -0.40 5.10 -9.33
C LEU A 64 -0.49 5.63 -10.79
N ARG A 65 -0.10 4.82 -11.79
CA ARG A 65 -0.24 5.10 -13.23
C ARG A 65 -1.73 5.14 -13.64
N TRP A 66 -2.48 6.11 -13.12
CA TRP A 66 -3.86 6.43 -13.51
C TRP A 66 -4.08 7.93 -13.77
N ALA A 67 -3.12 8.80 -13.42
CA ALA A 67 -3.09 10.18 -13.88
C ALA A 67 -2.20 10.28 -15.12
N ALA A 68 -2.70 9.76 -16.24
CA ALA A 68 -2.19 10.05 -17.57
C ALA A 68 -3.38 9.97 -18.53
N ARG A 69 -4.19 11.02 -18.47
CA ARG A 69 -4.71 11.68 -19.66
C ARG A 69 -4.34 13.15 -19.52
#